data_AF-A0A7K2ZM07-F1
#
_entry.id   AF-A0A7K2ZM07-F1
#
_cell.length_a   1.000
_cell.length_b   1.000
_cell.length_c   1.000
_cell.angle_alpha   90.00
_cell.angle_beta   90.00
_cell.angle_gamma   90.00
#
_symmetry.space_group_name_H-M   'P 1'
#
loop_
_entity.id
_entity.type
_entity.pdbx_description
1 polymer ?
#
loop_
_entity_poly.entity_id
_entity_poly.type
_entity_poly.pdbx_seq_one_letter_code
_entity_poly.pdbx_strand_id
1 'polypeptide(L)'
;MEPSPEQSPHHAYPDHWEADVVLRDGGTARIRPITTDDARRLVSFYEQVSDESKYYRFFAPYPRLSDRDVHRFTHHDYVDRVGLAVTIGGEFIGTVRYDRINDQGRPASAPADEAEVAFLVQDAHQGRGVASALLEHIAAVARERGIRRFAAEVLPANNKMIKVFRDAGYTQRRSFEDGSVHLTLDLEPTEKSLAVQRGREQRAEARSVQRLLAPGSVAVIGTGRTPGGVGRTVLRNLLDAGFTGRTYAVNRAFDEGLATLDGVPAHRSLGEIDEQVDLAVIAVPAHRVPEAVADCGEHGVQGLVVLSAGYAERGSAGRELQRELVRQARSYGMRIIGPNAFGIINTAESVRLNASLAPESPARGRIGLFTQSGAIGIALLSGLHRRGAGLSSFISAGNRADVSGNDFLQYSFEDQDTDVALLYLESLGNPRKFTRLARRTAAVKPVVVVKGARHSGTNPPGHAVPVSRIPDATVSALMRQAGVIRVDTVTEMVDAGLLLAGQPLPAGPRVAILGNSESLGLLTYDACLAEGLRPRPPRDLTTAASPQDFRDALAEALADGTCDAVI
;
A
#
# COMPACT_ATOMS: atom_id res chain seq x y z
N MET A 1 18.90 -11.79 58.87
CA MET A 1 17.76 -12.10 57.97
C MET A 1 17.63 -10.91 57.04
N GLU A 2 18.32 -10.98 55.91
CA GLU A 2 18.13 -10.04 54.81
C GLU A 2 16.72 -10.23 54.24
N PRO A 3 16.02 -9.14 53.86
CA PRO A 3 14.73 -9.25 53.21
C PRO A 3 14.92 -9.79 51.79
N SER A 4 14.12 -10.80 51.45
CA SER A 4 14.03 -11.42 50.13
C SER A 4 13.64 -10.37 49.08
N PRO A 5 14.17 -10.43 47.84
CA PRO A 5 13.83 -9.46 46.80
C PRO A 5 12.37 -9.64 46.38
N GLU A 6 11.57 -8.59 46.59
CA GLU A 6 10.18 -8.51 46.16
C GLU A 6 10.10 -8.75 44.64
N GLN A 7 9.33 -9.78 44.27
CA GLN A 7 8.96 -10.07 42.90
C GLN A 7 8.20 -8.87 42.34
N SER A 8 8.83 -8.09 41.46
CA SER A 8 8.14 -7.07 40.68
C SER A 8 6.98 -7.71 39.92
N PRO A 9 5.78 -7.12 39.92
CA PRO A 9 4.66 -7.65 39.14
C PRO A 9 5.07 -7.65 37.66
N HIS A 10 5.28 -8.84 37.09
CA HIS A 10 5.51 -9.01 35.67
C HIS A 10 4.27 -8.48 34.92
N HIS A 11 4.39 -7.27 34.36
CA HIS A 11 3.35 -6.71 33.53
C HIS A 11 3.26 -7.54 32.24
N ALA A 12 2.04 -7.97 31.90
CA ALA A 12 1.80 -8.79 30.72
C ALA A 12 2.23 -8.03 29.44
N TYR A 13 2.83 -8.76 28.51
CA TYR A 13 3.26 -8.19 27.23
C TYR A 13 2.06 -7.62 26.44
N PRO A 14 2.08 -6.34 26.04
CA PRO A 14 0.98 -5.71 25.33
C PRO A 14 1.06 -6.01 23.82
N ASP A 15 0.59 -7.19 23.43
CA ASP A 15 0.59 -7.67 22.03
C ASP A 15 -0.18 -6.76 21.06
N HIS A 16 -1.22 -6.08 21.54
CA HIS A 16 -2.03 -5.15 20.76
C HIS A 16 -1.28 -3.87 20.33
N TRP A 17 -0.09 -3.60 20.87
CA TRP A 17 0.79 -2.50 20.44
C TRP A 17 1.67 -2.87 19.24
N GLU A 18 1.70 -4.15 18.85
CA GLU A 18 2.44 -4.56 17.67
C GLU A 18 1.73 -4.12 16.39
N ALA A 19 2.50 -3.57 15.45
CA ALA A 19 1.97 -3.15 14.16
C ALA A 19 3.01 -3.25 13.05
N ASP A 20 2.55 -3.55 11.85
CA ASP A 20 3.35 -3.37 10.64
C ASP A 20 3.07 -1.98 10.08
N VAL A 21 4.14 -1.22 9.80
CA VAL A 21 4.07 0.13 9.25
C VAL A 21 4.70 0.18 7.87
N VAL A 22 4.18 1.03 6.99
CA VAL A 22 4.81 1.36 5.71
C VAL A 22 5.67 2.60 5.90
N LEU A 23 6.97 2.46 5.61
CA LEU A 23 7.97 3.51 5.68
C LEU A 23 7.87 4.45 4.47
N ARG A 24 8.53 5.61 4.58
CA ARG A 24 8.48 6.67 3.55
C ARG A 24 9.01 6.21 2.19
N ASP A 25 9.97 5.29 2.19
CA ASP A 25 10.49 4.69 0.97
C ASP A 25 9.49 3.72 0.32
N GLY A 26 8.44 3.29 1.05
CA GLY A 26 7.42 2.31 0.67
C GLY A 26 7.62 0.91 1.27
N GLY A 27 8.68 0.68 2.06
CA GLY A 27 9.01 -0.64 2.64
C GLY A 27 8.23 -0.88 3.92
N THR A 28 8.16 -2.12 4.38
CA THR A 28 7.52 -2.40 5.67
C THR A 28 8.53 -2.48 6.80
N ALA A 29 8.06 -2.23 8.01
CA ALA A 29 8.79 -2.54 9.23
C ALA A 29 7.80 -2.91 10.33
N ARG A 30 8.26 -3.67 11.32
CA ARG A 30 7.46 -4.07 12.48
C ARG A 30 7.76 -3.15 13.65
N ILE A 31 6.75 -2.54 14.25
CA ILE A 31 6.87 -1.88 15.56
C ILE A 31 6.35 -2.85 16.61
N ARG A 32 7.10 -3.02 17.70
CA ARG A 32 6.68 -3.82 18.86
C ARG A 32 7.29 -3.34 20.18
N PRO A 33 6.69 -3.67 21.34
CA PRO A 33 7.32 -3.48 22.63
C PRO A 33 8.68 -4.20 22.74
N ILE A 34 9.64 -3.56 23.41
CA ILE A 34 10.95 -4.13 23.75
C ILE A 34 10.78 -5.06 24.96
N THR A 35 11.34 -6.27 24.86
CA THR A 35 11.33 -7.26 25.95
C THR A 35 12.71 -7.44 26.56
N THR A 36 12.79 -8.17 27.67
CA THR A 36 14.05 -8.54 28.33
C THR A 36 14.98 -9.37 27.44
N ASP A 37 14.42 -10.11 26.48
CA ASP A 37 15.17 -10.97 25.55
C ASP A 37 15.88 -10.17 24.44
N ASP A 38 15.59 -8.87 24.33
CA ASP A 38 16.17 -8.00 23.31
C ASP A 38 17.55 -7.44 23.68
N ALA A 39 18.12 -7.81 24.84
CA ALA A 39 19.41 -7.29 25.29
C ALA A 39 20.51 -7.41 24.22
N ARG A 40 20.61 -8.57 23.56
CA ARG A 40 21.59 -8.78 22.48
C ARG A 40 21.28 -7.97 21.22
N ARG A 41 20.00 -7.87 20.84
CA ARG A 41 19.56 -7.09 19.67
C ARG A 41 19.83 -5.60 19.88
N LEU A 42 19.57 -5.10 21.09
CA LEU A 42 19.84 -3.71 21.47
C LEU A 42 21.33 -3.38 21.37
N VAL A 43 22.21 -4.26 21.88
CA VAL A 43 23.66 -4.07 21.79
C VAL A 43 24.13 -4.10 20.33
N SER A 44 23.71 -5.10 19.54
CA SER A 44 24.03 -5.20 18.11
C SER A 44 23.60 -3.96 17.33
N PHE A 45 22.38 -3.48 17.57
CA PHE A 45 21.89 -2.23 16.99
C PHE A 45 22.74 -1.04 17.41
N TYR A 46 23.07 -0.93 18.69
CA TYR A 46 23.86 0.19 19.21
C TYR A 46 25.24 0.29 18.59
N GLU A 47 25.89 -0.85 18.33
CA GLU A 47 27.18 -0.92 17.66
C GLU A 47 27.14 -0.37 16.22
N GLN A 48 25.99 -0.49 15.55
CA GLN A 48 25.78 -0.01 14.19
C GLN A 48 25.37 1.47 14.09
N VAL A 49 25.10 2.14 15.22
CA VAL A 49 24.79 3.57 15.27
C VAL A 49 26.08 4.39 15.29
N SER A 50 26.11 5.47 14.52
CA SER A 50 27.26 6.38 14.48
C SER A 50 27.50 7.08 15.83
N ASP A 51 28.75 7.46 16.09
CA ASP A 51 29.12 8.22 17.29
C ASP A 51 28.41 9.56 17.37
N GLU A 52 28.13 10.20 16.22
CA GLU A 52 27.34 11.42 16.15
C GLU A 52 25.90 11.20 16.64
N SER A 53 25.24 10.15 16.13
CA SER A 53 23.87 9.80 16.55
C SER A 53 23.81 9.41 18.03
N LYS A 54 24.84 8.74 18.57
CA LYS A 54 24.99 8.47 20.01
C LYS A 54 25.17 9.76 20.80
N TYR A 55 26.05 10.65 20.37
CA TYR A 55 26.29 11.94 21.01
C TYR A 55 25.02 12.78 21.08
N TYR A 56 24.25 12.88 19.98
CA TYR A 56 22.97 13.58 19.99
C TYR A 56 21.91 12.97 20.91
N ARG A 57 22.00 11.67 21.21
CA ARG A 57 21.06 10.97 22.09
C ARG A 57 21.43 11.07 23.57
N PHE A 58 22.72 11.02 23.89
CA PHE A 58 23.20 10.95 25.28
C PHE A 58 23.89 12.22 25.75
N PHE A 59 24.03 13.23 24.89
CA PHE A 59 24.60 14.53 25.19
C PHE A 59 26.07 14.46 25.64
N ALA A 60 26.71 13.31 25.43
CA ALA A 60 28.07 12.98 25.83
C ALA A 60 28.63 11.85 24.95
N PRO A 61 29.96 11.71 24.85
CA PRO A 61 30.57 10.54 24.23
C PRO A 61 30.11 9.26 24.94
N TYR A 62 29.42 8.39 24.20
CA TYR A 62 28.79 7.20 24.76
C TYR A 62 29.08 5.99 23.84
N PRO A 63 30.33 5.50 23.78
CA PRO A 63 30.74 4.55 22.75
C PRO A 63 30.08 3.17 22.89
N ARG A 64 29.71 2.77 24.11
CA ARG A 64 29.10 1.47 24.44
C ARG A 64 28.04 1.64 25.53
N LEU A 65 27.06 0.74 25.55
CA LEU A 65 26.10 0.62 26.66
C LEU A 65 26.74 -0.19 27.79
N SER A 66 26.58 0.25 29.05
CA SER A 66 26.91 -0.60 30.20
C SER A 66 25.83 -1.65 30.43
N ASP A 67 26.12 -2.71 31.19
CA ASP A 67 25.12 -3.73 31.56
C ASP A 67 23.90 -3.11 32.26
N ARG A 68 24.12 -2.04 33.04
CA ARG A 68 23.05 -1.28 33.69
C ARG A 68 22.15 -0.58 32.69
N ASP A 69 22.72 -0.01 31.62
CA ASP A 69 21.96 0.65 30.57
C ASP A 69 21.17 -0.37 29.76
N VAL A 70 21.80 -1.48 29.37
CA VAL A 70 21.13 -2.58 28.67
C VAL A 70 19.95 -3.11 29.48
N HIS A 71 20.13 -3.32 30.78
CA HIS A 71 19.06 -3.72 31.69
C HIS A 71 17.95 -2.65 31.73
N ARG A 72 18.31 -1.39 32.00
CA ARG A 72 17.36 -0.27 32.05
C ARG A 72 16.55 -0.11 30.75
N PHE A 73 17.15 -0.42 29.61
CA PHE A 73 16.60 -0.20 28.28
C PHE A 73 15.85 -1.39 27.72
N THR A 74 15.80 -2.52 28.43
CA THR A 74 15.04 -3.72 28.05
C THR A 74 13.98 -4.10 29.07
N HIS A 75 14.13 -3.67 30.33
CA HIS A 75 13.20 -3.96 31.43
C HIS A 75 12.24 -2.78 31.62
N HIS A 76 11.08 -2.90 30.97
CA HIS A 76 9.99 -1.92 30.98
C HIS A 76 8.78 -2.50 31.73
N ASP A 77 8.05 -1.66 32.45
CA ASP A 77 6.80 -2.05 33.13
C ASP A 77 5.56 -1.90 32.23
N TYR A 78 5.73 -1.33 31.02
CA TYR A 78 4.65 -1.06 30.07
C TYR A 78 3.56 -0.10 30.59
N VAL A 79 3.85 0.69 31.62
CA VAL A 79 2.95 1.67 32.23
C VAL A 79 3.64 3.03 32.35
N ASP A 80 4.64 3.13 33.22
CA ASP A 80 5.40 4.35 33.50
C ASP A 80 6.69 4.38 32.69
N ARG A 81 7.22 3.20 32.34
CA ARG A 81 8.38 3.04 31.48
C ARG A 81 8.00 2.15 30.31
N VAL A 82 8.01 2.70 29.11
CA VAL A 82 7.68 1.98 27.87
C VAL A 82 8.81 2.12 26.88
N GLY A 83 9.19 1.02 26.25
CA GLY A 83 10.07 1.01 25.09
C GLY A 83 9.46 0.26 23.91
N LEU A 84 9.55 0.84 22.72
CA LEU A 84 9.21 0.20 21.46
C LEU A 84 10.44 0.16 20.55
N ALA A 85 10.54 -0.90 19.75
CA ALA A 85 11.54 -1.03 18.70
C ALA A 85 10.84 -1.14 17.34
N VAL A 86 11.49 -0.58 16.31
CA VAL A 86 11.19 -0.89 14.90
C VAL A 86 12.18 -1.93 14.42
N THR A 87 11.67 -2.98 13.76
CA THR A 87 12.51 -4.07 13.26
C THR A 87 12.29 -4.38 11.78
N ILE A 88 13.38 -4.82 11.14
CA ILE A 88 13.42 -5.44 9.80
C ILE A 88 14.37 -6.65 9.92
N GLY A 89 13.98 -7.81 9.39
CA GLY A 89 14.68 -9.08 9.57
C GLY A 89 14.72 -9.56 11.02
N GLY A 90 13.89 -8.99 11.92
CA GLY A 90 14.00 -9.20 13.36
C GLY A 90 15.07 -8.34 14.05
N GLU A 91 15.89 -7.62 13.30
CA GLU A 91 16.93 -6.71 13.79
C GLU A 91 16.35 -5.32 14.08
N PHE A 92 16.87 -4.66 15.11
CA PHE A 92 16.46 -3.31 15.47
C PHE A 92 17.02 -2.31 14.47
N ILE A 93 16.17 -1.44 13.92
CA ILE A 93 16.58 -0.31 13.07
C ILE A 93 16.32 1.04 13.74
N GLY A 94 15.58 1.02 14.85
CA GLY A 94 15.34 2.18 15.69
C GLY A 94 14.57 1.82 16.95
N THR A 95 14.71 2.64 17.99
CA THR A 95 14.03 2.48 19.28
C THR A 95 13.46 3.83 19.73
N VAL A 96 12.37 3.76 20.49
CA VAL A 96 11.81 4.88 21.25
C VAL A 96 11.48 4.43 22.64
N ARG A 97 11.67 5.30 23.62
CA ARG A 97 11.22 5.06 24.98
C ARG A 97 10.57 6.31 25.55
N TYR A 98 9.65 6.11 26.48
CA TYR A 98 9.29 7.15 27.43
C TYR A 98 9.43 6.67 28.87
N ASP A 99 9.79 7.60 29.77
CA ASP A 99 9.73 7.45 31.22
C ASP A 99 8.76 8.53 31.75
N ARG A 100 7.74 8.16 32.54
CA ARG A 100 6.79 9.11 33.14
C ARG A 100 7.50 10.00 34.16
N ILE A 101 7.22 11.30 34.10
CA ILE A 101 7.85 12.32 34.95
C ILE A 101 6.83 13.20 35.65
N ASN A 102 7.23 13.78 36.78
CA ASN A 102 6.49 14.86 37.44
C ASN A 102 6.90 16.23 36.89
N ASP A 103 6.30 17.31 37.41
CA ASP A 103 6.59 18.70 37.03
C ASP A 103 8.06 19.13 37.25
N GLN A 104 8.85 18.34 38.00
CA GLN A 104 10.28 18.57 38.24
C GLN A 104 11.18 17.68 37.36
N GLY A 105 10.63 16.95 36.38
CA GLY A 105 11.38 16.06 35.51
C GLY A 105 11.88 14.77 36.19
N ARG A 106 11.36 14.42 37.38
CA ARG A 106 11.75 13.21 38.11
C ARG A 106 10.81 12.04 37.80
N PRO A 107 11.29 10.79 37.81
CA PRO A 107 10.45 9.61 37.62
C PRO A 107 9.21 9.64 38.51
N ALA A 108 8.04 9.39 37.93
CA ALA A 108 6.76 9.44 38.62
C ALA A 108 5.83 8.35 38.11
N SER A 109 4.74 8.14 38.85
CA SER A 109 3.61 7.28 38.46
C SER A 109 2.34 8.12 38.31
N ALA A 110 1.23 7.50 37.89
CA ALA A 110 -0.07 8.15 37.87
C ALA A 110 -0.38 8.82 39.24
N PRO A 111 -0.96 10.04 39.27
CA PRO A 111 -1.70 10.70 38.19
C PRO A 111 -0.88 11.68 37.33
N ALA A 112 0.46 11.70 37.43
CA ALA A 112 1.27 12.54 36.55
C ALA A 112 0.98 12.22 35.07
N ASP A 113 0.81 13.22 34.22
CA ASP A 113 0.38 13.04 32.81
C ASP A 113 1.44 13.46 31.79
N GLU A 114 2.69 13.60 32.24
CA GLU A 114 3.83 13.97 31.41
C GLU A 114 4.87 12.83 31.38
N ALA A 115 5.54 12.66 30.23
CA ALA A 115 6.63 11.70 30.09
C ALA A 115 7.78 12.27 29.27
N GLU A 116 9.01 11.96 29.67
CA GLU A 116 10.20 12.25 28.87
C GLU A 116 10.31 11.20 27.77
N VAL A 117 10.42 11.63 26.50
CA VAL A 117 10.52 10.74 25.33
C VAL A 117 11.87 10.86 24.65
N ALA A 118 12.44 9.74 24.24
CA ALA A 118 13.72 9.72 23.56
C ALA A 118 13.84 8.63 22.49
N PHE A 119 14.55 8.96 21.40
CA PHE A 119 14.61 8.16 20.17
C PHE A 119 16.06 7.85 19.79
N LEU A 120 16.29 6.68 19.20
CA LEU A 120 17.55 6.36 18.54
C LEU A 120 17.24 5.61 17.24
N VAL A 121 17.77 6.08 16.11
CA VAL A 121 17.56 5.46 14.79
C VAL A 121 18.90 5.26 14.12
N GLN A 122 19.14 4.05 13.62
CA GLN A 122 20.36 3.71 12.90
C GLN A 122 20.52 4.58 11.66
N ASP A 123 21.73 5.07 11.41
CA ASP A 123 22.03 6.04 10.36
C ASP A 123 21.60 5.56 8.96
N ALA A 124 21.82 4.29 8.65
CA ALA A 124 21.39 3.65 7.39
C ALA A 124 19.86 3.66 7.17
N HIS A 125 19.08 3.84 8.24
CA HIS A 125 17.62 3.88 8.21
C HIS A 125 17.04 5.29 8.41
N GLN A 126 17.88 6.31 8.58
CA GLN A 126 17.43 7.70 8.66
C GLN A 126 16.82 8.16 7.32
N GLY A 127 15.89 9.11 7.38
CA GLY A 127 15.19 9.61 6.18
C GLY A 127 14.05 8.72 5.68
N ARG A 128 13.99 7.45 6.10
CA ARG A 128 12.93 6.47 5.78
C ARG A 128 11.64 6.67 6.58
N GLY A 129 11.59 7.65 7.48
CA GLY A 129 10.40 7.95 8.30
C GLY A 129 10.27 7.12 9.59
N VAL A 130 11.30 6.34 9.96
CA VAL A 130 11.31 5.48 11.16
C VAL A 130 10.97 6.26 12.44
N ALA A 131 11.64 7.40 12.68
CA ALA A 131 11.39 8.23 13.87
C ALA A 131 9.95 8.77 13.92
N SER A 132 9.38 9.12 12.76
CA SER A 132 7.99 9.57 12.65
C SER A 132 7.01 8.46 12.99
N ALA A 133 7.23 7.26 12.46
CA ALA A 133 6.39 6.09 12.75
C ALA A 133 6.47 5.70 14.24
N LEU A 134 7.68 5.73 14.82
CA LEU A 134 7.89 5.52 16.26
C LEU A 134 7.16 6.56 17.11
N LEU A 135 7.29 7.85 16.77
CA LEU A 135 6.63 8.95 17.50
C LEU A 135 5.11 8.80 17.47
N GLU A 136 4.53 8.48 16.31
CA GLU A 136 3.09 8.26 16.17
C GLU A 136 2.60 7.05 17.00
N HIS A 137 3.35 5.94 17.00
CA HIS A 137 3.03 4.76 17.79
C HIS A 137 3.17 4.97 19.29
N ILE A 138 4.32 5.50 19.74
CA ILE A 138 4.56 5.72 21.17
C ILE A 138 3.58 6.74 21.75
N ALA A 139 3.16 7.75 20.96
CA ALA A 139 2.13 8.70 21.39
C ALA A 139 0.77 8.01 21.58
N ALA A 140 0.40 7.05 20.72
CA ALA A 140 -0.81 6.28 20.89
C ALA A 140 -0.77 5.41 22.16
N VAL A 141 0.36 4.75 22.39
CA VAL A 141 0.62 3.95 23.59
C VAL A 141 0.57 4.82 24.86
N ALA A 142 1.24 5.96 24.87
CA ALA A 142 1.29 6.85 26.02
C ALA A 142 -0.10 7.41 26.39
N ARG A 143 -0.94 7.73 25.40
CA ARG A 143 -2.35 8.12 25.64
C ARG A 143 -3.16 7.02 26.31
N GLU A 144 -2.96 5.76 25.93
CA GLU A 144 -3.60 4.62 26.60
C GLU A 144 -3.19 4.53 28.09
N ARG A 145 -2.01 5.04 28.43
CA ARG A 145 -1.48 5.13 29.80
C ARG A 145 -1.74 6.48 30.47
N GLY A 146 -2.63 7.31 29.92
CA GLY A 146 -3.03 8.59 30.51
C GLY A 146 -1.99 9.71 30.41
N ILE A 147 -0.96 9.55 29.57
CA ILE A 147 -0.02 10.63 29.26
C ILE A 147 -0.68 11.59 28.27
N ARG A 148 -0.64 12.88 28.60
CA ARG A 148 -1.14 13.98 27.77
C ARG A 148 -0.03 14.74 27.09
N ARG A 149 1.19 14.77 27.65
CA ARG A 149 2.31 15.51 27.09
C ARG A 149 3.60 14.71 27.08
N PHE A 150 4.39 14.90 26.03
CA PHE A 150 5.80 14.50 26.05
C PHE A 150 6.70 15.71 26.25
N ALA A 151 7.73 15.52 27.08
CA ALA A 151 8.91 16.37 27.13
C ALA A 151 10.04 15.70 26.35
N ALA A 152 10.78 16.45 25.55
CA ALA A 152 11.95 15.95 24.84
C ALA A 152 13.06 17.01 24.88
N GLU A 153 14.24 16.59 25.29
CA GLU A 153 15.44 17.41 25.21
C GLU A 153 16.21 17.07 23.94
N VAL A 154 16.62 18.09 23.19
CA VAL A 154 17.35 17.91 21.92
C VAL A 154 18.48 18.94 21.81
N LEU A 155 19.69 18.50 21.48
CA LEU A 155 20.78 19.42 21.19
C LEU A 155 20.44 20.33 19.99
N PRO A 156 20.75 21.64 20.01
CA PRO A 156 20.43 22.58 18.93
C PRO A 156 20.97 22.17 17.57
N ALA A 157 22.12 21.46 17.54
CA ALA A 157 22.74 20.95 16.33
C ALA A 157 21.93 19.83 15.65
N ASN A 158 21.06 19.12 16.39
CA ASN A 158 20.25 18.01 15.86
C ASN A 158 19.01 18.50 15.10
N ASN A 159 19.24 19.21 14.00
CA ASN A 159 18.21 19.76 13.12
C ASN A 159 17.28 18.68 12.55
N LYS A 160 17.77 17.45 12.38
CA LYS A 160 16.98 16.30 11.91
C LYS A 160 15.87 15.96 12.92
N MET A 161 16.19 15.84 14.21
CA MET A 161 15.20 15.51 15.23
C MET A 161 14.23 16.66 15.50
N ILE A 162 14.72 17.90 15.52
CA ILE A 162 13.87 19.11 15.63
C ILE A 162 12.84 19.14 14.49
N LYS A 163 13.26 18.78 13.27
CA LYS A 163 12.36 18.66 12.13
C LYS A 163 11.33 17.55 12.31
N VAL A 164 11.69 16.37 12.82
CA VAL A 164 10.72 15.27 13.06
C VAL A 164 9.59 15.73 13.98
N PHE A 165 9.91 16.39 15.09
CA PHE A 165 8.92 16.91 16.02
C PHE A 165 8.04 18.00 15.40
N ARG A 166 8.64 18.96 14.70
CA ARG A 166 7.90 20.01 13.98
C ARG A 166 6.97 19.42 12.92
N ASP A 167 7.48 18.49 12.13
CA ASP A 167 6.73 17.88 11.04
C ASP A 167 5.64 16.95 11.57
N ALA A 168 5.70 16.46 12.81
CA ALA A 168 4.63 15.66 13.42
C ALA A 168 3.36 16.47 13.76
N GLY A 169 3.40 17.80 13.61
CA GLY A 169 2.23 18.67 13.73
C GLY A 169 1.75 18.90 15.15
N TYR A 170 2.55 18.53 16.14
CA TYR A 170 2.31 18.79 17.56
C TYR A 170 2.66 20.25 17.93
N THR A 171 1.92 20.82 18.87
CA THR A 171 2.18 22.17 19.38
C THR A 171 3.45 22.15 20.21
N GLN A 172 4.48 22.87 19.76
CA GLN A 172 5.80 22.90 20.38
C GLN A 172 5.99 24.20 21.16
N ARG A 173 6.35 24.11 22.44
CA ARG A 173 7.01 25.21 23.16
C ARG A 173 8.51 24.95 23.11
N ARG A 174 9.28 26.01 22.83
CA ARG A 174 10.74 25.98 22.83
C ARG A 174 11.23 26.89 23.95
N SER A 175 11.99 26.35 24.88
CA SER A 175 12.89 27.11 25.72
C SER A 175 14.32 26.73 25.36
N PHE A 176 15.21 27.72 25.40
CA PHE A 176 16.64 27.50 25.36
C PHE A 176 17.12 27.57 26.81
N GLU A 177 17.43 26.42 27.39
CA GLU A 177 17.96 26.30 28.75
C GLU A 177 19.19 25.40 28.66
N ASP A 178 20.26 25.74 29.40
CA ASP A 178 21.47 24.93 29.55
C ASP A 178 22.12 24.38 28.26
N GLY A 179 21.98 25.10 27.13
CA GLY A 179 22.58 24.71 25.85
C GLY A 179 21.82 23.63 25.08
N SER A 180 20.65 23.21 25.55
CA SER A 180 19.74 22.30 24.86
C SER A 180 18.44 23.00 24.46
N VAL A 181 17.68 22.39 23.55
CA VAL A 181 16.34 22.84 23.16
C VAL A 181 15.33 21.92 23.84
N HIS A 182 14.57 22.47 24.78
CA HIS A 182 13.49 21.74 25.44
C HIS A 182 12.21 21.83 24.61
N LEU A 183 11.61 20.68 24.30
CA LEU A 183 10.44 20.54 23.45
C LEU A 183 9.31 19.84 24.21
N THR A 184 8.18 20.54 24.37
CA THR A 184 6.94 19.90 24.84
C THR A 184 6.03 19.57 23.66
N LEU A 185 5.42 18.38 23.66
CA LEU A 185 4.47 17.91 22.65
C LEU A 185 3.15 17.49 23.31
N ASP A 186 2.06 18.16 22.98
CA ASP A 186 0.71 17.75 23.38
C ASP A 186 0.24 16.54 22.56
N LEU A 187 -0.16 15.44 23.21
CA LEU A 187 -0.51 14.19 22.52
C LEU A 187 -1.95 14.16 22.00
N GLU A 188 -2.79 15.13 22.38
CA GLU A 188 -4.13 15.27 21.83
C GLU A 188 -4.05 15.55 20.31
N PRO A 189 -4.66 14.70 19.46
CA PRO A 189 -4.60 14.91 18.03
C PRO A 189 -5.27 16.22 17.61
N THR A 190 -4.53 17.08 16.92
CA THR A 190 -5.07 18.29 16.28
C THR A 190 -5.44 17.97 14.82
N GLU A 191 -6.29 18.80 14.21
CA GLU A 191 -6.58 18.67 12.77
C GLU A 191 -5.31 18.70 11.91
N LYS A 192 -4.34 19.53 12.32
CA LYS A 192 -3.04 19.64 11.65
C LYS A 192 -2.22 18.36 11.80
N SER A 193 -2.11 17.78 12.99
CA SER A 193 -1.33 16.55 13.19
C SER A 193 -1.96 15.37 12.45
N LEU A 194 -3.29 15.26 12.47
CA LEU A 194 -4.04 14.26 11.69
C LEU A 194 -3.84 14.44 10.18
N ALA A 195 -3.84 15.67 9.67
CA ALA A 195 -3.59 15.94 8.26
C ALA A 195 -2.17 15.52 7.84
N VAL A 196 -1.16 15.79 8.66
CA VAL A 196 0.22 15.37 8.38
C VAL A 196 0.35 13.85 8.42
N GLN A 197 -0.19 13.18 9.44
CA GLN A 197 -0.19 11.71 9.52
C GLN A 197 -0.82 11.09 8.26
N ARG A 198 -2.00 11.59 7.85
CA ARG A 198 -2.67 11.13 6.63
C ARG A 198 -1.87 11.39 5.35
N GLY A 199 -1.18 12.53 5.26
CA GLY A 199 -0.31 12.85 4.13
C GLY A 199 0.99 12.04 4.08
N ARG A 200 1.46 11.52 5.22
CA ARG A 200 2.57 10.56 5.30
C ARG A 200 2.11 9.17 4.89
N GLU A 201 1.02 8.69 5.49
CA GLU A 201 0.37 7.42 5.14
C GLU A 201 0.14 7.33 3.63
N GLN A 202 -0.43 8.38 3.03
CA GLN A 202 -0.65 8.46 1.59
C GLN A 202 0.63 8.23 0.78
N ARG A 203 1.66 9.06 0.97
CA ARG A 203 2.88 9.01 0.17
C ARG A 203 3.64 7.71 0.35
N ALA A 204 3.66 7.19 1.58
CA ALA A 204 4.28 5.91 1.90
C ALA A 204 3.57 4.75 1.18
N GLU A 205 2.24 4.68 1.25
CA GLU A 205 1.44 3.64 0.60
C GLU A 205 1.50 3.73 -0.94
N ALA A 206 1.40 4.94 -1.50
CA ALA A 206 1.54 5.15 -2.94
C ALA A 206 2.91 4.67 -3.44
N ARG A 207 3.99 5.06 -2.74
CA ARG A 207 5.35 4.60 -3.06
C ARG A 207 5.51 3.09 -2.91
N SER A 208 4.82 2.50 -1.93
CA SER A 208 4.83 1.06 -1.66
C SER A 208 4.20 0.24 -2.77
N VAL A 209 3.20 0.77 -3.48
CA VAL A 209 2.67 0.14 -4.70
C VAL A 209 3.55 0.46 -5.91
N GLN A 210 4.04 1.71 -6.01
CA GLN A 210 4.86 2.14 -7.14
C GLN A 210 6.12 1.29 -7.33
N ARG A 211 6.82 0.92 -6.25
CA ARG A 211 7.97 -0.01 -6.31
C ARG A 211 7.64 -1.38 -6.90
N LEU A 212 6.38 -1.83 -6.78
CA LEU A 212 5.93 -3.11 -7.33
C LEU A 212 5.61 -2.99 -8.81
N LEU A 213 5.05 -1.84 -9.21
CA LEU A 213 4.64 -1.56 -10.58
C LEU A 213 5.77 -0.99 -11.46
N ALA A 214 6.83 -0.46 -10.87
CA ALA A 214 7.99 0.08 -11.60
C ALA A 214 9.32 -0.42 -11.03
N PRO A 215 9.55 -1.75 -10.98
CA PRO A 215 10.83 -2.30 -10.55
C PRO A 215 11.91 -2.07 -11.61
N GLY A 216 13.17 -1.94 -11.19
CA GLY A 216 14.33 -1.93 -12.11
C GLY A 216 14.80 -3.35 -12.47
N SER A 217 14.35 -4.37 -11.73
CA SER A 217 14.71 -5.76 -11.93
C SER A 217 13.63 -6.73 -11.44
N VAL A 218 13.44 -7.84 -12.15
CA VAL A 218 12.43 -8.87 -11.85
C VAL A 218 13.04 -10.27 -11.89
N ALA A 219 12.88 -11.04 -10.82
CA ALA A 219 13.17 -12.47 -10.80
C ALA A 219 11.87 -13.29 -10.90
N VAL A 220 11.79 -14.22 -11.84
CA VAL A 220 10.64 -15.13 -11.97
C VAL A 220 11.02 -16.49 -11.40
N ILE A 221 10.50 -16.80 -10.20
CA ILE A 221 10.78 -18.03 -9.46
C ILE A 221 9.79 -19.11 -9.84
N GLY A 222 10.28 -20.27 -10.25
CA GLY A 222 9.45 -21.39 -10.72
C GLY A 222 9.35 -21.46 -12.24
N THR A 223 10.31 -20.87 -12.97
CA THR A 223 10.43 -21.02 -14.43
C THR A 223 10.90 -22.43 -14.78
N GLY A 224 9.99 -23.30 -15.23
CA GLY A 224 10.35 -24.64 -15.73
C GLY A 224 11.04 -24.60 -17.10
N ARG A 225 11.75 -25.68 -17.45
CA ARG A 225 12.36 -25.86 -18.78
C ARG A 225 11.31 -26.11 -19.87
N THR A 226 10.25 -26.83 -19.53
CA THR A 226 9.17 -27.16 -20.46
C THR A 226 8.27 -25.93 -20.68
N PRO A 227 7.97 -25.57 -21.95
CA PRO A 227 7.01 -24.53 -22.27
C PRO A 227 5.63 -24.76 -21.61
N GLY A 228 4.96 -23.67 -21.22
CA GLY A 228 3.56 -23.68 -20.76
C GLY A 228 3.33 -23.64 -19.24
N GLY A 229 4.36 -23.77 -18.41
CA GLY A 229 4.22 -23.57 -16.96
C GLY A 229 3.91 -22.12 -16.58
N VAL A 230 3.26 -21.88 -15.44
CA VAL A 230 2.88 -20.53 -14.95
C VAL A 230 4.06 -19.56 -14.96
N GLY A 231 5.20 -19.95 -14.36
CA GLY A 231 6.40 -19.11 -14.35
C GLY A 231 6.96 -18.86 -15.75
N ARG A 232 6.87 -19.85 -16.65
CA ARG A 232 7.32 -19.73 -18.04
C ARG A 232 6.47 -18.73 -18.83
N THR A 233 5.15 -18.75 -18.61
CA THR A 233 4.20 -17.80 -19.21
C THR A 233 4.47 -16.37 -18.75
N VAL A 234 4.71 -16.15 -17.45
CA VAL A 234 5.05 -14.82 -16.93
C VAL A 234 6.36 -14.31 -17.51
N LEU A 235 7.40 -15.15 -17.52
CA LEU A 235 8.69 -14.77 -18.08
C LEU A 235 8.55 -14.36 -19.55
N ARG A 236 7.81 -15.13 -20.36
CA ARG A 236 7.54 -14.76 -21.75
C ARG A 236 6.76 -13.44 -21.85
N ASN A 237 5.70 -13.27 -21.06
CA ASN A 237 4.90 -12.04 -21.08
C ASN A 237 5.72 -10.79 -20.71
N LEU A 238 6.66 -10.91 -19.76
CA LEU A 238 7.61 -9.85 -19.42
C LEU A 238 8.51 -9.47 -20.60
N LEU A 239 9.04 -10.48 -21.30
CA LEU A 239 9.91 -10.29 -22.45
C LEU A 239 9.15 -9.73 -23.66
N ASP A 240 7.97 -10.27 -23.96
CA ASP A 240 7.11 -9.84 -25.07
C ASP A 240 6.62 -8.39 -24.87
N ALA A 241 6.41 -7.97 -23.62
CA ALA A 241 6.09 -6.57 -23.30
C ALA A 241 7.29 -5.62 -23.48
N GLY A 242 8.52 -6.15 -23.57
CA GLY A 242 9.74 -5.35 -23.71
C GLY A 242 10.13 -4.64 -22.41
N PHE A 243 9.98 -5.31 -21.26
CA PHE A 243 10.36 -4.79 -19.95
C PHE A 243 11.74 -4.14 -19.98
N THR A 244 11.85 -2.93 -19.45
CA THR A 244 13.06 -2.10 -19.57
C THR A 244 14.14 -2.45 -18.53
N GLY A 245 13.76 -3.14 -17.46
CA GLY A 245 14.66 -3.57 -16.39
C GLY A 245 15.31 -4.94 -16.64
N ARG A 246 16.14 -5.37 -15.68
CA ARG A 246 16.79 -6.70 -15.74
C ARG A 246 15.80 -7.81 -15.40
N THR A 247 15.90 -8.93 -16.09
CA THR A 247 15.01 -10.09 -15.86
C THR A 247 15.85 -11.32 -15.59
N TYR A 248 15.46 -12.12 -14.59
CA TYR A 248 16.15 -13.35 -14.19
C TYR A 248 15.17 -14.52 -14.12
N ALA A 249 15.57 -15.67 -14.63
CA ALA A 249 14.85 -16.92 -14.47
C ALA A 249 15.41 -17.67 -13.25
N VAL A 250 14.56 -18.04 -12.29
CA VAL A 250 15.02 -18.70 -11.06
C VAL A 250 14.32 -20.05 -10.88
N ASN A 251 15.10 -21.12 -10.84
CA ASN A 251 14.60 -22.45 -10.54
C ASN A 251 15.71 -23.37 -9.99
N ARG A 252 15.51 -23.88 -8.77
CA ARG A 252 16.43 -24.82 -8.13
C ARG A 252 16.66 -26.13 -8.89
N ALA A 253 15.75 -26.48 -9.80
CA ALA A 253 15.86 -27.67 -10.64
C ALA A 253 16.70 -27.44 -11.92
N PHE A 254 17.26 -26.24 -12.14
CA PHE A 254 18.17 -26.01 -13.25
C PHE A 254 19.49 -26.76 -13.06
N ASP A 255 20.03 -27.30 -14.15
CA ASP A 255 21.36 -27.91 -14.16
C ASP A 255 22.42 -26.82 -13.91
N GLU A 256 23.54 -27.14 -13.25
CA GLU A 256 24.62 -26.17 -12.95
C GLU A 256 25.19 -25.48 -14.19
N GLY A 257 25.11 -26.13 -15.36
CA GLY A 257 25.59 -25.57 -16.63
C GLY A 257 24.58 -24.68 -17.37
N LEU A 258 23.34 -24.53 -16.88
CA LEU A 258 22.32 -23.73 -17.56
C LEU A 258 22.51 -22.24 -17.24
N ALA A 259 23.23 -21.53 -18.11
CA ALA A 259 23.49 -20.10 -17.93
C ALA A 259 22.30 -19.19 -18.28
N THR A 260 21.46 -19.59 -19.25
CA THR A 260 20.35 -18.74 -19.73
C THR A 260 19.10 -19.55 -20.07
N LEU A 261 17.93 -18.92 -19.94
CA LEU A 261 16.64 -19.48 -20.32
C LEU A 261 15.79 -18.40 -21.02
N ASP A 262 15.31 -18.63 -22.25
CA ASP A 262 14.66 -17.58 -23.10
C ASP A 262 15.50 -16.29 -23.23
N GLY A 263 16.82 -16.43 -23.28
CA GLY A 263 17.73 -15.29 -23.45
C GLY A 263 17.98 -14.46 -22.19
N VAL A 264 17.42 -14.82 -21.04
CA VAL A 264 17.74 -14.18 -19.75
C VAL A 264 18.63 -15.05 -18.87
N PRO A 265 19.44 -14.48 -17.96
CA PRO A 265 20.23 -15.24 -17.00
C PRO A 265 19.36 -16.20 -16.17
N ALA A 266 19.84 -17.44 -16.02
CA ALA A 266 19.17 -18.50 -15.27
C ALA A 266 19.99 -18.85 -14.02
N HIS A 267 19.32 -18.82 -12.86
CA HIS A 267 19.93 -19.09 -11.56
C HIS A 267 19.11 -20.11 -10.78
N ARG A 268 19.74 -20.82 -9.84
CA ARG A 268 19.06 -21.81 -8.99
C ARG A 268 18.42 -21.16 -7.76
N SER A 269 18.95 -20.04 -7.29
CA SER A 269 18.44 -19.23 -6.17
C SER A 269 18.72 -17.75 -6.39
N LEU A 270 18.06 -16.87 -5.64
CA LEU A 270 18.35 -15.43 -5.68
C LEU A 270 19.76 -15.11 -5.20
N GLY A 271 20.28 -15.85 -4.19
CA GLY A 271 21.65 -15.65 -3.70
C GLY A 271 22.77 -15.90 -4.71
N GLU A 272 22.48 -16.42 -5.91
CA GLU A 272 23.46 -16.54 -7.02
C GLU A 272 23.46 -15.31 -7.94
N ILE A 273 22.58 -14.35 -7.71
CA ILE A 273 22.48 -13.10 -8.49
C ILE A 273 23.28 -12.05 -7.73
N ASP A 274 24.32 -11.47 -8.33
CA ASP A 274 25.12 -10.45 -7.65
C ASP A 274 24.40 -9.09 -7.58
N GLU A 275 23.50 -8.82 -8.53
CA GLU A 275 22.76 -7.55 -8.55
C GLU A 275 21.49 -7.56 -7.69
N GLN A 276 21.11 -6.37 -7.23
CA GLN A 276 19.83 -6.17 -6.53
C GLN A 276 18.66 -6.60 -7.43
N VAL A 277 17.78 -7.44 -6.86
CA VAL A 277 16.47 -7.77 -7.42
C VAL A 277 15.41 -6.96 -6.68
N ASP A 278 14.56 -6.22 -7.40
CA ASP A 278 13.52 -5.37 -6.81
C ASP A 278 12.21 -6.12 -6.57
N LEU A 279 11.80 -6.95 -7.54
CA LEU A 279 10.54 -7.69 -7.53
C LEU A 279 10.75 -9.18 -7.80
N ALA A 280 10.13 -10.05 -7.01
CA ALA A 280 10.08 -11.48 -7.29
C ALA A 280 8.66 -11.94 -7.65
N VAL A 281 8.50 -12.62 -8.78
CA VAL A 281 7.25 -13.31 -9.14
C VAL A 281 7.37 -14.78 -8.76
N ILE A 282 6.54 -15.21 -7.82
CA ILE A 282 6.58 -16.56 -7.25
C ILE A 282 5.51 -17.44 -7.90
N ALA A 283 5.96 -18.42 -8.67
CA ALA A 283 5.15 -19.38 -9.41
C ALA A 283 5.51 -20.84 -9.06
N VAL A 284 5.79 -21.12 -7.77
CA VAL A 284 6.06 -22.46 -7.24
C VAL A 284 4.87 -23.00 -6.43
N PRO A 285 4.74 -24.33 -6.19
CA PRO A 285 3.69 -24.86 -5.32
C PRO A 285 3.69 -24.22 -3.92
N ALA A 286 2.50 -24.07 -3.30
CA ALA A 286 2.31 -23.36 -2.02
C ALA A 286 3.28 -23.78 -0.90
N HIS A 287 3.59 -25.07 -0.79
CA HIS A 287 4.50 -25.59 0.23
C HIS A 287 5.96 -25.16 0.05
N ARG A 288 6.36 -24.69 -1.14
CA ARG A 288 7.70 -24.15 -1.44
C ARG A 288 7.78 -22.62 -1.37
N VAL A 289 6.64 -21.94 -1.26
CA VAL A 289 6.61 -20.47 -1.19
C VAL A 289 7.36 -19.93 0.04
N PRO A 290 7.24 -20.49 1.27
CA PRO A 290 7.98 -19.96 2.43
C PRO A 290 9.49 -19.93 2.20
N GLU A 291 10.02 -20.92 1.50
CA GLU A 291 11.43 -20.99 1.16
C GLU A 291 11.84 -19.93 0.11
N ALA A 292 11.01 -19.73 -0.92
CA ALA A 292 11.24 -18.67 -1.90
C ALA A 292 11.15 -17.28 -1.25
N VAL A 293 10.26 -17.08 -0.27
CA VAL A 293 10.14 -15.82 0.49
C VAL A 293 11.39 -15.58 1.35
N ALA A 294 11.98 -16.61 1.94
CA ALA A 294 13.23 -16.49 2.69
C ALA A 294 14.38 -16.06 1.77
N ASP A 295 14.56 -16.75 0.63
CA ASP A 295 15.58 -16.41 -0.38
C ASP A 295 15.41 -14.95 -0.88
N CYS A 296 14.17 -14.52 -1.13
CA CYS A 296 13.86 -13.12 -1.48
C CYS A 296 14.22 -12.14 -0.35
N GLY A 297 13.93 -12.50 0.91
CA GLY A 297 14.18 -11.66 2.06
C GLY A 297 15.67 -11.47 2.35
N GLU A 298 16.45 -12.55 2.24
CA GLU A 298 17.91 -12.55 2.38
C GLU A 298 18.58 -11.75 1.26
N HIS A 299 18.03 -11.81 0.04
CA HIS A 299 18.48 -11.00 -1.10
C HIS A 299 18.04 -9.53 -1.05
N GLY A 300 17.17 -9.16 -0.11
CA GLY A 300 16.66 -7.78 0.03
C GLY A 300 15.66 -7.36 -1.05
N VAL A 301 14.91 -8.31 -1.62
CA VAL A 301 13.80 -8.02 -2.56
C VAL A 301 12.81 -7.07 -1.91
N GLN A 302 12.22 -6.15 -2.68
CA GLN A 302 11.32 -5.12 -2.14
C GLN A 302 9.85 -5.55 -2.13
N GLY A 303 9.48 -6.50 -3.00
CA GLY A 303 8.13 -7.05 -3.01
C GLY A 303 7.95 -8.31 -3.85
N LEU A 304 6.80 -8.95 -3.62
CA LEU A 304 6.48 -10.27 -4.12
C LEU A 304 5.15 -10.25 -4.89
N VAL A 305 5.11 -10.92 -6.03
CA VAL A 305 3.87 -11.28 -6.72
C VAL A 305 3.67 -12.79 -6.57
N VAL A 306 2.78 -13.21 -5.68
CA VAL A 306 2.56 -14.63 -5.38
C VAL A 306 1.37 -15.14 -6.19
N LEU A 307 1.68 -15.83 -7.29
CA LEU A 307 0.66 -16.41 -8.18
C LEU A 307 0.08 -17.71 -7.61
N SER A 308 0.83 -18.38 -6.75
CA SER A 308 0.47 -19.66 -6.16
C SER A 308 -0.85 -19.60 -5.39
N ALA A 309 -1.78 -20.48 -5.75
CA ALA A 309 -2.96 -20.80 -4.94
C ALA A 309 -2.60 -21.83 -3.84
N GLY A 310 -3.56 -22.21 -3.01
CA GLY A 310 -3.43 -23.15 -1.89
C GLY A 310 -3.54 -22.51 -0.50
N TYR A 311 -4.08 -21.30 -0.39
CA TYR A 311 -4.08 -20.47 0.82
C TYR A 311 -5.49 -20.33 1.39
N ALA A 312 -5.87 -19.14 1.86
CA ALA A 312 -7.10 -18.90 2.59
C ALA A 312 -8.39 -19.29 1.82
N GLU A 313 -8.33 -19.45 0.51
CA GLU A 313 -9.42 -19.96 -0.33
C GLU A 313 -9.68 -21.47 -0.13
N ARG A 314 -8.75 -22.20 0.48
CA ARG A 314 -8.89 -23.63 0.84
C ARG A 314 -9.42 -23.89 2.25
N GLY A 315 -9.68 -22.86 3.06
CA GLY A 315 -10.24 -22.99 4.41
C GLY A 315 -9.30 -22.52 5.53
N SER A 316 -9.51 -23.00 6.75
CA SER A 316 -8.82 -22.52 7.96
C SER A 316 -7.30 -22.71 7.94
N ALA A 317 -6.83 -23.93 7.61
CA ALA A 317 -5.39 -24.22 7.51
C ALA A 317 -4.71 -23.31 6.47
N GLY A 318 -5.37 -23.07 5.33
CA GLY A 318 -4.89 -22.14 4.32
C GLY A 318 -4.85 -20.68 4.78
N ARG A 319 -5.75 -20.26 5.68
CA ARG A 319 -5.69 -18.92 6.30
C ARG A 319 -4.48 -18.76 7.20
N GLU A 320 -4.11 -19.79 7.95
CA GLU A 320 -2.92 -19.78 8.79
C GLU A 320 -1.65 -19.69 7.94
N LEU A 321 -1.56 -20.50 6.87
CA LEU A 321 -0.47 -20.40 5.89
C LEU A 321 -0.39 -19.00 5.26
N GLN A 322 -1.53 -18.37 4.97
CA GLN A 322 -1.56 -17.02 4.41
C GLN A 322 -1.08 -15.96 5.42
N ARG A 323 -1.48 -16.07 6.69
CA ARG A 323 -1.00 -15.17 7.74
C ARG A 323 0.51 -15.30 7.90
N GLU A 324 1.01 -16.53 7.87
CA GLU A 324 2.44 -16.82 7.96
C GLU A 324 3.22 -16.24 6.79
N LEU A 325 2.72 -16.40 5.56
CA LEU A 325 3.28 -15.77 4.36
C LEU A 325 3.42 -14.26 4.51
N VAL A 326 2.34 -13.57 4.93
CA VAL A 326 2.36 -12.12 5.12
C VAL A 326 3.33 -11.72 6.23
N ARG A 327 3.32 -12.44 7.35
CA ARG A 327 4.20 -12.18 8.50
C ARG A 327 5.68 -12.31 8.11
N GLN A 328 6.04 -13.38 7.40
CA GLN A 328 7.40 -13.63 6.93
C GLN A 328 7.86 -12.56 5.93
N ALA A 329 7.03 -12.21 4.94
CA ALA A 329 7.43 -11.20 3.96
C ALA A 329 7.60 -9.82 4.61
N ARG A 330 6.66 -9.42 5.47
CA ARG A 330 6.71 -8.12 6.16
C ARG A 330 7.86 -8.02 7.14
N SER A 331 8.28 -9.13 7.76
CA SER A 331 9.47 -9.13 8.61
C SER A 331 10.71 -8.74 7.81
N TYR A 332 10.83 -9.12 6.53
CA TYR A 332 11.93 -8.69 5.65
C TYR A 332 11.72 -7.31 5.02
N GLY A 333 10.63 -6.61 5.34
CA GLY A 333 10.34 -5.29 4.75
C GLY A 333 9.64 -5.35 3.38
N MET A 334 9.20 -6.54 2.96
CA MET A 334 8.58 -6.78 1.65
C MET A 334 7.07 -6.57 1.67
N ARG A 335 6.52 -6.17 0.51
CA ARG A 335 5.07 -6.18 0.24
C ARG A 335 4.67 -7.38 -0.61
N ILE A 336 3.40 -7.78 -0.53
CA ILE A 336 2.84 -8.89 -1.30
C ILE A 336 1.63 -8.46 -2.13
N ILE A 337 1.64 -8.85 -3.41
CA ILE A 337 0.46 -8.96 -4.26
C ILE A 337 0.07 -10.44 -4.33
N GLY A 338 -1.16 -10.77 -3.93
CA GLY A 338 -1.62 -12.15 -3.78
C GLY A 338 -1.83 -12.56 -2.31
N PRO A 339 -1.68 -13.87 -1.99
CA PRO A 339 -1.43 -14.98 -2.91
C PRO A 339 -2.62 -15.24 -3.83
N ASN A 340 -2.54 -16.27 -4.67
CA ASN A 340 -3.55 -16.57 -5.71
C ASN A 340 -3.79 -15.35 -6.62
N ALA A 341 -2.73 -14.57 -6.87
CA ALA A 341 -2.78 -13.43 -7.76
C ALA A 341 -2.76 -13.87 -9.23
N PHE A 342 -3.31 -13.03 -10.10
CA PHE A 342 -3.11 -13.16 -11.55
C PHE A 342 -1.86 -12.42 -12.04
N GLY A 343 -1.40 -11.42 -11.28
CA GLY A 343 -0.20 -10.64 -11.55
C GLY A 343 -0.45 -9.14 -11.71
N ILE A 344 0.54 -8.45 -12.25
CA ILE A 344 0.57 -6.99 -12.41
C ILE A 344 1.08 -6.55 -13.77
N ILE A 345 0.65 -5.36 -14.20
CA ILE A 345 1.08 -4.73 -15.45
C ILE A 345 1.30 -3.23 -15.22
N ASN A 346 2.33 -2.68 -15.84
CA ASN A 346 2.56 -1.24 -15.98
C ASN A 346 3.02 -0.95 -17.41
N THR A 347 2.24 -0.18 -18.16
CA THR A 347 2.46 0.10 -19.58
C THR A 347 3.25 1.39 -19.83
N ALA A 348 3.70 2.07 -18.78
CA ALA A 348 4.57 3.24 -18.92
C ALA A 348 5.81 2.88 -19.76
N GLU A 349 6.17 3.75 -20.70
CA GLU A 349 7.24 3.49 -21.68
C GLU A 349 8.59 3.23 -21.00
N SER A 350 8.84 3.88 -19.86
CA SER A 350 10.06 3.69 -19.06
C SER A 350 10.09 2.37 -18.29
N VAL A 351 9.00 1.60 -18.27
CA VAL A 351 8.86 0.38 -17.46
C VAL A 351 8.50 -0.84 -18.32
N ARG A 352 7.35 -0.79 -19.02
CA ARG A 352 6.80 -1.88 -19.86
C ARG A 352 6.76 -3.25 -19.15
N LEU A 353 6.26 -3.26 -17.91
CA LEU A 353 6.14 -4.45 -17.08
C LEU A 353 4.86 -5.22 -17.42
N ASN A 354 4.98 -6.51 -17.77
CA ASN A 354 3.86 -7.46 -17.79
C ASN A 354 4.21 -8.72 -16.98
N ALA A 355 4.19 -8.59 -15.65
CA ALA A 355 4.38 -9.70 -14.70
C ALA A 355 3.04 -10.38 -14.39
N SER A 356 2.34 -10.85 -15.42
CA SER A 356 1.00 -11.41 -15.28
C SER A 356 0.75 -12.61 -16.18
N LEU A 357 -0.40 -13.25 -15.98
CA LEU A 357 -0.90 -14.33 -16.81
C LEU A 357 -1.84 -13.83 -17.93
N ALA A 358 -1.76 -12.54 -18.29
CA ALA A 358 -2.53 -11.99 -19.39
C ALA A 358 -2.23 -12.73 -20.70
N PRO A 359 -3.25 -13.14 -21.47
CA PRO A 359 -3.05 -13.81 -22.75
C PRO A 359 -2.50 -12.86 -23.83
N GLU A 360 -2.83 -11.57 -23.71
CA GLU A 360 -2.44 -10.51 -24.62
C GLU A 360 -1.83 -9.35 -23.82
N SER A 361 -0.75 -8.76 -24.34
CA SER A 361 -0.18 -7.55 -23.75
C SER A 361 -1.11 -6.36 -24.01
N PRO A 362 -1.55 -5.65 -22.96
CA PRO A 362 -2.44 -4.51 -23.14
C PRO A 362 -1.68 -3.33 -23.76
N ALA A 363 -2.38 -2.55 -24.59
CA ALA A 363 -1.86 -1.28 -25.06
C ALA A 363 -1.70 -0.27 -23.91
N ARG A 364 -0.87 0.75 -24.11
CA ARG A 364 -0.80 1.88 -23.17
C ARG A 364 -2.09 2.71 -23.23
N GLY A 365 -2.57 3.11 -22.07
CA GLY A 365 -3.72 3.99 -21.90
C GLY A 365 -3.65 4.74 -20.57
N ARG A 366 -4.75 5.37 -20.18
CA ARG A 366 -4.83 6.24 -18.99
C ARG A 366 -5.70 5.67 -17.86
N ILE A 367 -6.06 4.40 -17.98
CA ILE A 367 -6.94 3.68 -17.05
C ILE A 367 -6.09 2.81 -16.12
N GLY A 368 -6.17 3.07 -14.82
CA GLY A 368 -5.65 2.18 -13.80
C GLY A 368 -6.72 1.16 -13.40
N LEU A 369 -6.35 -0.11 -13.26
CA LEU A 369 -7.29 -1.18 -12.96
C LEU A 369 -6.86 -2.03 -11.76
N PHE A 370 -7.77 -2.22 -10.81
CA PHE A 370 -7.60 -3.12 -9.68
C PHE A 370 -8.70 -4.18 -9.63
N THR A 371 -8.33 -5.43 -9.42
CA THR A 371 -9.27 -6.53 -9.25
C THR A 371 -8.84 -7.50 -8.17
N GLN A 372 -9.82 -8.10 -7.48
CA GLN A 372 -9.61 -9.20 -6.53
C GLN A 372 -9.82 -10.58 -7.17
N SER A 373 -10.26 -10.62 -8.43
CA SER A 373 -10.52 -11.87 -9.15
C SER A 373 -9.73 -11.93 -10.45
N GLY A 374 -9.00 -13.05 -10.64
CA GLY A 374 -8.23 -13.30 -11.86
C GLY A 374 -9.12 -13.45 -13.10
N ALA A 375 -10.23 -14.20 -13.00
CA ALA A 375 -11.17 -14.38 -14.11
C ALA A 375 -11.81 -13.05 -14.55
N ILE A 376 -12.19 -12.21 -13.59
CA ILE A 376 -12.69 -10.86 -13.88
C ILE A 376 -11.59 -9.97 -14.45
N GLY A 377 -10.35 -10.12 -13.98
CA GLY A 377 -9.17 -9.46 -14.56
C GLY A 377 -9.01 -9.77 -16.05
N ILE A 378 -9.07 -11.04 -16.44
CA ILE A 378 -9.03 -11.47 -17.85
C ILE A 378 -10.17 -10.82 -18.63
N ALA A 379 -11.42 -10.89 -18.11
CA ALA A 379 -12.58 -10.32 -18.79
C ALA A 379 -12.45 -8.80 -19.01
N LEU A 380 -11.94 -8.07 -18.02
CA LEU A 380 -11.67 -6.64 -18.09
C LEU A 380 -10.58 -6.31 -19.11
N LEU A 381 -9.44 -7.02 -19.06
CA LEU A 381 -8.32 -6.82 -19.99
C LEU A 381 -8.75 -7.08 -21.44
N SER A 382 -9.43 -8.21 -21.70
CA SER A 382 -9.97 -8.51 -23.03
C SER A 382 -11.06 -7.51 -23.44
N GLY A 383 -11.85 -7.01 -22.49
CA GLY A 383 -12.88 -6.00 -22.74
C GLY A 383 -12.31 -4.65 -23.17
N LEU A 384 -11.17 -4.24 -22.61
CA LEU A 384 -10.42 -3.05 -23.03
C LEU A 384 -9.76 -3.28 -24.40
N HIS A 385 -9.08 -4.41 -24.58
CA HIS A 385 -8.39 -4.75 -25.82
C HIS A 385 -9.34 -4.74 -27.03
N ARG A 386 -10.51 -5.39 -26.94
CA ARG A 386 -11.51 -5.42 -28.03
C ARG A 386 -12.03 -4.04 -28.42
N ARG A 387 -11.98 -3.06 -27.52
CA ARG A 387 -12.41 -1.68 -27.75
C ARG A 387 -11.23 -0.76 -28.16
N GLY A 388 -10.07 -1.34 -28.45
CA GLY A 388 -8.86 -0.60 -28.85
C GLY A 388 -8.26 0.23 -27.73
N ALA A 389 -8.59 -0.07 -26.48
CA ALA A 389 -8.20 0.73 -25.34
C ALA A 389 -7.08 0.08 -24.53
N GLY A 390 -6.22 0.93 -24.00
CA GLY A 390 -5.13 0.55 -23.13
C GLY A 390 -5.38 0.83 -21.65
N LEU A 391 -4.42 0.43 -20.84
CA LEU A 391 -4.36 0.71 -19.40
C LEU A 391 -3.04 1.40 -19.06
N SER A 392 -2.99 2.13 -17.96
CA SER A 392 -1.75 2.65 -17.38
C SER A 392 -1.11 1.60 -16.47
N SER A 393 -1.91 1.04 -15.56
CA SER A 393 -1.50 0.03 -14.60
C SER A 393 -2.62 -0.98 -14.33
N PHE A 394 -2.24 -2.21 -13.97
CA PHE A 394 -3.16 -3.27 -13.59
C PHE A 394 -2.63 -4.02 -12.39
N ILE A 395 -3.49 -4.27 -11.40
CA ILE A 395 -3.20 -5.12 -10.24
C ILE A 395 -4.33 -6.13 -10.05
N SER A 396 -3.98 -7.42 -10.10
CA SER A 396 -4.84 -8.49 -9.58
C SER A 396 -4.32 -8.99 -8.24
N ALA A 397 -5.00 -8.61 -7.16
CA ALA A 397 -4.55 -8.89 -5.80
C ALA A 397 -4.86 -10.31 -5.29
N GLY A 398 -5.64 -11.10 -6.04
CA GLY A 398 -6.10 -12.42 -5.60
C GLY A 398 -6.76 -12.34 -4.23
N ASN A 399 -6.26 -13.15 -3.29
CA ASN A 399 -6.76 -13.19 -1.92
C ASN A 399 -6.58 -11.88 -1.14
N ARG A 400 -5.79 -10.92 -1.67
CA ARG A 400 -5.57 -9.60 -1.10
C ARG A 400 -5.08 -9.67 0.36
N ALA A 401 -4.04 -10.47 0.58
CA ALA A 401 -3.50 -10.71 1.92
C ALA A 401 -2.71 -9.51 2.47
N ASP A 402 -2.12 -8.69 1.58
CA ASP A 402 -1.37 -7.48 1.93
C ASP A 402 -1.83 -6.27 1.10
N VAL A 403 -1.34 -6.11 -0.14
CA VAL A 403 -1.74 -4.97 -1.00
C VAL A 403 -3.23 -5.04 -1.32
N SER A 404 -3.91 -3.91 -1.18
CA SER A 404 -5.37 -3.79 -1.27
C SER A 404 -5.83 -2.68 -2.21
N GLY A 405 -7.14 -2.60 -2.44
CA GLY A 405 -7.74 -1.50 -3.20
C GLY A 405 -7.50 -0.13 -2.56
N ASN A 406 -7.24 -0.07 -1.24
CA ASN A 406 -6.86 1.18 -0.58
C ASN A 406 -5.48 1.64 -1.03
N ASP A 407 -4.49 0.73 -1.07
CA ASP A 407 -3.15 1.03 -1.55
C ASP A 407 -3.20 1.44 -3.03
N PHE A 408 -4.03 0.77 -3.84
CA PHE A 408 -4.24 1.12 -5.25
C PHE A 408 -4.85 2.52 -5.43
N LEU A 409 -5.82 2.94 -4.60
CA LEU A 409 -6.36 4.31 -4.63
C LEU A 409 -5.29 5.35 -4.28
N GLN A 410 -4.42 5.05 -3.31
CA GLN A 410 -3.30 5.93 -2.94
C GLN A 410 -2.31 6.09 -4.09
N TYR A 411 -1.94 4.98 -4.74
CA TYR A 411 -1.12 4.98 -5.95
C TYR A 411 -1.77 5.78 -7.08
N SER A 412 -3.03 5.45 -7.42
CA SER A 412 -3.76 6.09 -8.51
C SER A 412 -3.93 7.58 -8.29
N PHE A 413 -4.04 8.04 -7.04
CA PHE A 413 -4.08 9.47 -6.71
C PHE A 413 -2.79 10.19 -7.12
N GLU A 414 -1.62 9.59 -6.89
CA GLU A 414 -0.32 10.22 -7.17
C GLU A 414 0.20 9.97 -8.59
N ASP A 415 -0.20 8.87 -9.23
CA ASP A 415 0.30 8.44 -10.54
C ASP A 415 -0.20 9.34 -11.67
N GLN A 416 0.71 9.98 -12.41
CA GLN A 416 0.33 10.92 -13.47
C GLN A 416 -0.14 10.25 -14.76
N ASP A 417 0.19 8.97 -14.96
CA ASP A 417 -0.25 8.19 -16.13
C ASP A 417 -1.68 7.65 -15.97
N THR A 418 -2.27 7.74 -14.78
CA THR A 418 -3.62 7.27 -14.48
C THR A 418 -4.56 8.45 -14.23
N ASP A 419 -5.66 8.58 -14.98
CA ASP A 419 -6.75 9.51 -14.60
C ASP A 419 -8.05 8.83 -14.24
N VAL A 420 -8.29 7.59 -14.68
CA VAL A 420 -9.48 6.85 -14.28
C VAL A 420 -9.07 5.60 -13.51
N ALA A 421 -9.60 5.45 -12.30
CA ALA A 421 -9.36 4.28 -11.47
C ALA A 421 -10.58 3.35 -11.51
N LEU A 422 -10.40 2.16 -12.07
CA LEU A 422 -11.40 1.10 -12.09
C LEU A 422 -11.10 0.07 -11.01
N LEU A 423 -12.09 -0.25 -10.17
CA LEU A 423 -11.91 -1.23 -9.09
C LEU A 423 -13.03 -2.27 -9.09
N TYR A 424 -12.66 -3.52 -9.31
CA TYR A 424 -13.51 -4.67 -8.99
C TYR A 424 -13.22 -5.15 -7.57
N LEU A 425 -14.19 -4.97 -6.68
CA LEU A 425 -14.05 -5.26 -5.25
C LEU A 425 -15.07 -6.32 -4.83
N GLU A 426 -14.61 -7.42 -4.27
CA GLU A 426 -15.46 -8.43 -3.64
C GLU A 426 -15.55 -8.16 -2.12
N SER A 427 -14.50 -7.61 -1.53
CA SER A 427 -14.52 -7.14 -0.14
C SER A 427 -13.70 -5.86 0.10
N LEU A 428 -14.06 -5.15 1.18
CA LEU A 428 -13.37 -3.96 1.67
C LEU A 428 -12.70 -4.31 3.00
N GLY A 429 -11.38 -4.13 3.11
CA GLY A 429 -10.65 -4.40 4.36
C GLY A 429 -11.02 -3.43 5.48
N ASN A 430 -10.82 -2.14 5.25
CA ASN A 430 -11.21 -1.06 6.17
C ASN A 430 -12.15 -0.10 5.43
N PRO A 431 -13.48 -0.22 5.61
CA PRO A 431 -14.46 0.62 4.92
C PRO A 431 -14.29 2.12 5.21
N ARG A 432 -13.96 2.50 6.46
CA ARG A 432 -13.75 3.92 6.82
C ARG A 432 -12.56 4.52 6.07
N LYS A 433 -11.45 3.76 6.00
CA LYS A 433 -10.28 4.16 5.21
C LYS A 433 -10.63 4.20 3.72
N PHE A 434 -11.32 3.19 3.19
CA PHE A 434 -11.74 3.16 1.79
C PHE A 434 -12.57 4.39 1.41
N THR A 435 -13.65 4.70 2.14
CA THR A 435 -14.50 5.86 1.86
C THR A 435 -13.71 7.17 1.87
N ARG A 436 -12.79 7.34 2.83
CA ARG A 436 -11.92 8.52 2.90
C ARG A 436 -11.00 8.64 1.68
N LEU A 437 -10.34 7.54 1.30
CA LEU A 437 -9.41 7.52 0.17
C LEU A 437 -10.13 7.68 -1.17
N ALA A 438 -11.27 7.01 -1.33
CA ALA A 438 -12.14 7.14 -2.49
C ALA A 438 -12.62 8.57 -2.66
N ARG A 439 -13.11 9.23 -1.60
CA ARG A 439 -13.52 10.65 -1.64
C ARG A 439 -12.42 11.58 -2.12
N ARG A 440 -11.21 11.41 -1.58
CA ARG A 440 -10.07 12.24 -1.96
C ARG A 440 -9.66 11.98 -3.41
N THR A 441 -9.71 10.74 -3.86
CA THR A 441 -9.33 10.35 -5.23
C THR A 441 -10.36 10.81 -6.24
N ALA A 442 -11.64 10.54 -5.99
CA ALA A 442 -12.77 10.96 -6.83
C ALA A 442 -12.86 12.48 -7.01
N ALA A 443 -12.31 13.28 -6.09
CA ALA A 443 -12.26 14.73 -6.22
C ALA A 443 -11.33 15.22 -7.34
N VAL A 444 -10.39 14.38 -7.80
CA VAL A 444 -9.40 14.75 -8.83
C VAL A 444 -9.39 13.79 -10.02
N LYS A 445 -9.82 12.53 -9.82
CA LYS A 445 -9.76 11.44 -10.79
C LYS A 445 -10.99 10.55 -10.65
N PRO A 446 -11.77 10.30 -11.71
CA PRO A 446 -12.94 9.43 -11.61
C PRO A 446 -12.61 8.04 -11.05
N VAL A 447 -13.42 7.59 -10.09
CA VAL A 447 -13.29 6.26 -9.47
C VAL A 447 -14.54 5.46 -9.79
N VAL A 448 -14.39 4.39 -10.56
CA VAL A 448 -15.49 3.49 -10.95
C VAL A 448 -15.36 2.17 -10.21
N VAL A 449 -16.44 1.71 -9.57
CA VAL A 449 -16.43 0.48 -8.77
C VAL A 449 -17.53 -0.47 -9.22
N VAL A 450 -17.16 -1.73 -9.41
CA VAL A 450 -18.10 -2.86 -9.37
C VAL A 450 -17.88 -3.61 -8.08
N LYS A 451 -18.94 -3.71 -7.28
CA LYS A 451 -18.95 -4.53 -6.07
C LYS A 451 -19.45 -5.94 -6.41
N GLY A 452 -18.58 -6.94 -6.33
CA GLY A 452 -18.97 -8.36 -6.36
C GLY A 452 -19.56 -8.82 -5.03
N ALA A 453 -20.08 -10.05 -4.95
CA ALA A 453 -20.54 -10.69 -3.70
C ALA A 453 -21.51 -9.82 -2.85
N ARG A 454 -22.49 -9.19 -3.49
CA ARG A 454 -23.43 -8.24 -2.85
C ARG A 454 -24.43 -8.90 -1.90
N HIS A 455 -24.79 -10.15 -2.21
CA HIS A 455 -25.85 -10.90 -1.53
C HIS A 455 -25.37 -12.25 -0.97
N SER A 456 -24.06 -12.52 -0.98
CA SER A 456 -23.51 -13.83 -0.63
C SER A 456 -23.62 -14.15 0.87
N GLY A 457 -23.82 -13.14 1.73
CA GLY A 457 -23.82 -13.29 3.20
C GLY A 457 -22.51 -13.84 3.78
N THR A 458 -21.50 -14.03 2.93
CA THR A 458 -20.23 -14.70 3.22
C THR A 458 -19.11 -13.94 2.55
N ASN A 459 -17.92 -13.99 3.15
CA ASN A 459 -16.74 -13.39 2.54
C ASN A 459 -16.32 -14.19 1.30
N PRO A 460 -15.74 -13.51 0.29
CA PRO A 460 -15.08 -14.19 -0.80
C PRO A 460 -14.02 -15.18 -0.28
N PRO A 461 -13.89 -16.37 -0.88
CA PRO A 461 -12.82 -17.30 -0.55
C PRO A 461 -11.46 -16.60 -0.58
N GLY A 462 -10.62 -16.82 0.43
CA GLY A 462 -9.30 -16.17 0.51
C GLY A 462 -9.27 -14.86 1.30
N HIS A 463 -10.39 -14.15 1.42
CA HIS A 463 -10.40 -12.81 2.02
C HIS A 463 -10.59 -12.86 3.54
N ALA A 464 -9.57 -12.42 4.27
CA ALA A 464 -9.60 -12.30 5.73
C ALA A 464 -10.14 -10.92 6.16
N VAL A 465 -11.44 -10.70 6.03
CA VAL A 465 -12.12 -9.48 6.49
C VAL A 465 -13.29 -9.81 7.41
N PRO A 466 -13.74 -8.91 8.29
CA PRO A 466 -15.02 -9.07 8.96
C PRO A 466 -16.15 -9.18 7.92
N VAL A 467 -17.05 -10.15 8.08
CA VAL A 467 -18.25 -10.25 7.25
C VAL A 467 -19.08 -9.00 7.47
N SER A 468 -19.28 -8.22 6.41
CA SER A 468 -20.12 -7.03 6.48
C SER A 468 -21.57 -7.44 6.67
N ARG A 469 -22.19 -6.97 7.76
CA ARG A 469 -23.65 -7.05 7.97
C ARG A 469 -24.38 -5.80 7.48
N ILE A 470 -23.65 -4.87 6.87
CA ILE A 470 -24.21 -3.62 6.35
C ILE A 470 -24.96 -3.94 5.05
N PRO A 471 -26.22 -3.49 4.89
CA PRO A 471 -26.97 -3.65 3.65
C PRO A 471 -26.25 -3.04 2.45
N ASP A 472 -26.36 -3.68 1.29
CA ASP A 472 -25.70 -3.21 0.05
C ASP A 472 -26.14 -1.79 -0.34
N ALA A 473 -27.42 -1.43 -0.10
CA ALA A 473 -27.93 -0.08 -0.31
C ALA A 473 -27.16 0.98 0.50
N THR A 474 -26.81 0.67 1.76
CA THR A 474 -26.01 1.57 2.60
C THR A 474 -24.58 1.69 2.08
N VAL A 475 -23.97 0.59 1.64
CA VAL A 475 -22.64 0.62 0.98
C VAL A 475 -22.70 1.48 -0.28
N SER A 476 -23.76 1.34 -1.09
CA SER A 476 -24.02 2.15 -2.28
C SER A 476 -24.08 3.64 -1.96
N ALA A 477 -24.87 4.01 -0.94
CA ALA A 477 -25.02 5.40 -0.51
C ALA A 477 -23.68 6.00 -0.04
N LEU A 478 -22.88 5.22 0.71
CA LEU A 478 -21.55 5.65 1.17
C LEU A 478 -20.56 5.83 0.01
N MET A 479 -20.59 4.94 -0.99
CA MET A 479 -19.79 5.08 -2.21
C MET A 479 -20.20 6.34 -2.98
N ARG A 480 -21.51 6.56 -3.15
CA ARG A 480 -22.04 7.76 -3.81
C ARG A 480 -21.62 9.05 -3.09
N GLN A 481 -21.69 9.08 -1.75
CA GLN A 481 -21.23 10.22 -0.94
C GLN A 481 -19.70 10.40 -0.96
N ALA A 482 -18.96 9.39 -1.40
CA ALA A 482 -17.53 9.48 -1.66
C ALA A 482 -17.21 9.87 -3.11
N GLY A 483 -18.22 10.16 -3.96
CA GLY A 483 -17.99 10.49 -5.37
C GLY A 483 -17.61 9.29 -6.23
N VAL A 484 -17.80 8.06 -5.73
CA VAL A 484 -17.55 6.84 -6.50
C VAL A 484 -18.71 6.60 -7.47
N ILE A 485 -18.38 6.37 -8.74
CA ILE A 485 -19.31 5.92 -9.77
C ILE A 485 -19.46 4.42 -9.63
N ARG A 486 -20.57 3.96 -9.05
CA ARG A 486 -20.85 2.53 -8.91
C ARG A 486 -21.60 2.05 -10.14
N VAL A 487 -21.12 0.95 -10.72
CA VAL A 487 -21.79 0.26 -11.84
C VAL A 487 -22.04 -1.20 -11.49
N ASP A 488 -22.90 -1.86 -12.26
CA ASP A 488 -23.42 -3.18 -11.94
C ASP A 488 -22.69 -4.30 -12.65
N THR A 489 -22.21 -4.03 -13.85
CA THR A 489 -21.52 -5.04 -14.66
C THR A 489 -20.07 -4.66 -14.97
N VAL A 490 -19.27 -5.68 -15.24
CA VAL A 490 -17.89 -5.52 -15.75
C VAL A 490 -17.89 -4.79 -17.09
N THR A 491 -18.91 -5.02 -17.92
CA THR A 491 -19.11 -4.32 -19.20
C THR A 491 -19.29 -2.82 -18.97
N GLU A 492 -20.24 -2.43 -18.11
CA GLU A 492 -20.44 -1.02 -17.73
C GLU A 492 -19.20 -0.38 -17.13
N MET A 493 -18.41 -1.12 -16.33
CA MET A 493 -17.14 -0.61 -15.80
C MET A 493 -16.18 -0.22 -16.93
N VAL A 494 -16.05 -1.07 -17.95
CA VAL A 494 -15.20 -0.76 -19.09
C VAL A 494 -15.78 0.42 -19.87
N ASP A 495 -17.07 0.43 -20.18
CA ASP A 495 -17.69 1.50 -20.97
C ASP A 495 -17.60 2.86 -20.25
N ALA A 496 -17.92 2.91 -18.96
CA ALA A 496 -17.77 4.11 -18.14
C ALA A 496 -16.30 4.54 -18.05
N GLY A 497 -15.37 3.58 -17.85
CA GLY A 497 -13.95 3.86 -17.78
C GLY A 497 -13.41 4.50 -19.06
N LEU A 498 -13.81 4.01 -20.22
CA LEU A 498 -13.42 4.53 -21.53
C LEU A 498 -13.99 5.92 -21.79
N LEU A 499 -15.27 6.13 -21.47
CA LEU A 499 -15.90 7.44 -21.58
C LEU A 499 -15.14 8.47 -20.73
N LEU A 500 -14.88 8.15 -19.47
CA LEU A 500 -14.21 9.04 -18.51
C LEU A 500 -12.74 9.30 -18.86
N ALA A 501 -12.07 8.35 -19.50
CA ALA A 501 -10.67 8.50 -19.90
C ALA A 501 -10.51 9.25 -21.24
N GLY A 502 -11.53 9.18 -22.11
CA GLY A 502 -11.47 9.69 -23.47
C GLY A 502 -12.20 11.02 -23.70
N GLN A 503 -13.06 11.47 -22.78
CA GLN A 503 -13.89 12.67 -22.95
C GLN A 503 -13.73 13.66 -21.80
N PRO A 504 -13.87 14.97 -22.06
CA PRO A 504 -13.97 15.97 -20.99
C PRO A 504 -15.28 15.80 -20.22
N LEU A 505 -15.32 16.31 -18.99
CA LEU A 505 -16.57 16.38 -18.24
C LEU A 505 -17.53 17.37 -18.92
N PRO A 506 -18.80 16.99 -19.15
CA PRO A 506 -19.77 17.90 -19.74
C PRO A 506 -20.05 19.06 -18.78
N ALA A 507 -20.28 20.26 -19.33
CA ALA A 507 -20.55 21.47 -18.54
C ALA A 507 -21.92 21.43 -17.84
N GLY A 508 -22.79 20.51 -18.24
CA GLY A 508 -24.14 20.37 -17.72
C GLY A 508 -24.83 19.12 -18.25
N PRO A 509 -26.14 18.96 -17.95
CA PRO A 509 -26.88 17.75 -18.28
C PRO A 509 -27.50 17.76 -19.68
N ARG A 510 -27.29 18.78 -20.52
CA ARG A 510 -27.98 18.93 -21.81
C ARG A 510 -27.32 18.07 -22.88
N VAL A 511 -28.07 17.15 -23.46
CA VAL A 511 -27.53 16.15 -24.40
C VAL A 511 -28.20 16.29 -25.76
N ALA A 512 -27.42 16.34 -26.83
CA ALA A 512 -27.91 16.10 -28.18
C ALA A 512 -27.74 14.61 -28.53
N ILE A 513 -28.72 14.03 -29.22
CA ILE A 513 -28.70 12.64 -29.66
C ILE A 513 -28.70 12.64 -31.18
N LEU A 514 -27.66 12.10 -31.80
CA LEU A 514 -27.49 12.01 -33.25
C LEU A 514 -27.44 10.54 -33.67
N GLY A 515 -28.21 10.17 -34.68
CA GLY A 515 -28.22 8.80 -35.17
C GLY A 515 -28.81 8.68 -36.56
N ASN A 516 -28.82 7.47 -37.10
CA ASN A 516 -29.47 7.12 -38.37
C ASN A 516 -30.66 6.17 -38.18
N SER A 517 -31.16 6.08 -36.94
CA SER A 517 -32.28 5.24 -36.55
C SER A 517 -33.10 5.94 -35.48
N GLU A 518 -34.33 6.31 -35.84
CA GLU A 518 -35.32 6.87 -34.92
C GLU A 518 -35.49 6.01 -33.66
N SER A 519 -35.63 4.68 -33.79
CA SER A 519 -35.87 3.80 -32.64
C SER A 519 -34.70 3.77 -31.66
N LEU A 520 -33.45 3.77 -32.14
CA LEU A 520 -32.28 3.87 -31.27
C LEU A 520 -32.20 5.25 -30.60
N GLY A 521 -32.53 6.32 -31.34
CA GLY A 521 -32.61 7.66 -30.80
C GLY A 521 -33.61 7.78 -29.66
N LEU A 522 -34.80 7.19 -29.79
CA LEU A 522 -35.82 7.18 -28.75
C LEU A 522 -35.39 6.39 -27.51
N LEU A 523 -34.76 5.22 -27.69
CA LEU A 523 -34.21 4.45 -26.56
C LEU A 523 -33.13 5.24 -25.81
N THR A 524 -32.23 5.91 -26.53
CA THR A 524 -31.21 6.77 -25.92
C THR A 524 -31.85 7.98 -25.21
N TYR A 525 -32.90 8.56 -25.79
CA TYR A 525 -33.63 9.68 -25.18
C TYR A 525 -34.28 9.28 -23.86
N ASP A 526 -34.97 8.14 -23.82
CA ASP A 526 -35.59 7.61 -22.60
C ASP A 526 -34.54 7.25 -21.53
N ALA A 527 -33.42 6.65 -21.94
CA ALA A 527 -32.30 6.37 -21.03
C ALA A 527 -31.70 7.65 -20.44
N CYS A 528 -31.52 8.70 -21.24
CA CYS A 528 -31.06 10.00 -20.76
C CYS A 528 -32.01 10.59 -19.71
N LEU A 529 -33.33 10.54 -19.94
CA LEU A 529 -34.32 11.02 -18.98
C LEU A 529 -34.31 10.21 -17.68
N ALA A 530 -34.19 8.88 -17.76
CA ALA A 530 -34.13 8.00 -16.60
C ALA A 530 -32.92 8.31 -15.69
N GLU A 531 -31.79 8.69 -16.28
CA GLU A 531 -30.56 9.10 -15.58
C GLU A 531 -30.54 10.58 -15.19
N GLY A 532 -31.63 11.33 -15.44
CA GLY A 532 -31.77 12.74 -15.07
C GLY A 532 -31.03 13.73 -15.98
N LEU A 533 -30.58 13.28 -17.15
CA LEU A 533 -30.07 14.16 -18.21
C LEU A 533 -31.22 14.91 -18.89
N ARG A 534 -30.88 15.94 -19.66
CA ARG A 534 -31.81 16.77 -20.43
C ARG A 534 -31.56 16.58 -21.93
N PRO A 535 -31.98 15.45 -22.50
CA PRO A 535 -31.81 15.19 -23.93
C PRO A 535 -32.72 16.12 -24.74
N ARG A 536 -32.26 16.48 -25.93
CA ARG A 536 -33.10 17.09 -26.97
C ARG A 536 -33.78 16.00 -27.80
N PRO A 537 -34.86 16.34 -28.53
CA PRO A 537 -35.42 15.42 -29.52
C PRO A 537 -34.31 14.85 -30.41
N PRO A 538 -34.22 13.51 -30.58
CA PRO A 538 -33.19 12.90 -31.40
C PRO A 538 -33.22 13.44 -32.84
N ARG A 539 -32.04 13.74 -33.39
CA ARG A 539 -31.90 14.09 -34.80
C ARG A 539 -31.57 12.83 -35.59
N ASP A 540 -32.59 12.29 -36.26
CA ASP A 540 -32.41 11.17 -37.19
C ASP A 540 -31.90 11.67 -38.55
N LEU A 541 -30.67 11.29 -38.90
CA LEU A 541 -30.03 11.57 -40.18
C LEU A 541 -30.45 10.56 -41.27
N THR A 542 -31.28 9.58 -40.92
CA THR A 542 -31.75 8.46 -41.74
C THR A 542 -30.65 7.47 -42.11
N THR A 543 -31.05 6.27 -42.55
CA THR A 543 -30.12 5.21 -42.97
C THR A 543 -29.30 5.56 -44.22
N ALA A 544 -29.67 6.61 -44.95
CA ALA A 544 -28.94 7.12 -46.11
C ALA A 544 -27.80 8.08 -45.74
N ALA A 545 -27.66 8.45 -44.46
CA ALA A 545 -26.63 9.37 -43.99
C ALA A 545 -25.20 8.91 -44.36
N SER A 546 -24.43 9.82 -44.93
CA SER A 546 -23.02 9.64 -45.19
C SER A 546 -22.18 10.00 -43.95
N PRO A 547 -20.89 9.60 -43.89
CA PRO A 547 -19.98 10.07 -42.84
C PRO A 547 -19.84 11.59 -42.77
N GLN A 548 -20.10 12.32 -43.87
CA GLN A 548 -20.07 13.78 -43.88
C GLN A 548 -21.29 14.36 -43.14
N ASP A 549 -22.47 13.78 -43.33
CA ASP A 549 -23.69 14.23 -42.64
C ASP A 549 -23.55 14.09 -41.12
N PHE A 550 -22.93 12.99 -40.65
CA PHE A 550 -22.60 12.82 -39.24
C PHE A 550 -21.61 13.85 -38.73
N ARG A 551 -20.55 14.16 -39.51
CA ARG A 551 -19.57 15.19 -39.12
C ARG A 551 -20.22 16.56 -39.00
N ASP A 552 -21.05 16.94 -39.95
CA ASP A 552 -21.70 18.26 -39.97
C ASP A 552 -22.72 18.38 -38.83
N ALA A 553 -23.55 17.36 -38.61
CA ALA A 553 -24.49 17.34 -37.50
C ALA A 553 -23.81 17.37 -36.13
N LEU A 554 -22.69 16.65 -35.98
CA LEU A 554 -21.90 16.65 -34.75
C LEU A 554 -21.26 18.02 -34.50
N ALA A 555 -20.67 18.63 -35.53
CA ALA A 555 -20.07 19.96 -35.44
C ALA A 555 -21.11 21.02 -35.06
N GLU A 556 -22.31 20.97 -35.66
CA GLU A 556 -23.43 21.85 -35.32
C GLU A 556 -23.88 21.67 -33.87
N ALA A 557 -24.05 20.41 -33.42
CA ALA A 557 -24.48 20.11 -32.06
C ALA A 557 -23.44 20.54 -31.00
N LEU A 558 -22.15 20.40 -31.29
CA LEU A 558 -21.07 20.83 -30.38
C LEU A 558 -20.87 22.36 -30.37
N ALA A 559 -21.20 23.06 -31.47
CA ALA A 559 -21.12 24.52 -31.54
C ALA A 559 -22.30 25.21 -30.83
N ASP A 560 -23.40 24.49 -30.62
CA ASP A 560 -24.58 25.02 -29.95
C ASP A 560 -24.35 25.16 -28.43
N GLY A 561 -24.30 26.40 -27.94
CA GLY A 561 -24.15 26.72 -26.51
C GLY A 561 -25.30 26.22 -25.61
N THR A 562 -26.35 25.64 -26.19
CA THR A 562 -27.42 24.95 -25.48
C THR A 562 -27.19 23.44 -25.33
N CYS A 563 -26.04 22.91 -25.77
CA CYS A 563 -25.64 21.50 -25.71
C CYS A 563 -24.39 21.35 -24.83
N ASP A 564 -24.36 20.36 -23.95
CA ASP A 564 -23.19 20.08 -23.09
C ASP A 564 -22.47 18.79 -23.49
N ALA A 565 -23.16 17.86 -24.15
CA ALA A 565 -22.62 16.60 -24.67
C ALA A 565 -23.44 16.09 -25.87
N VAL A 566 -22.81 15.28 -26.72
CA VAL A 566 -23.47 14.64 -27.86
C VAL A 566 -23.30 13.13 -27.75
N ILE A 567 -24.38 12.38 -27.96
CA ILE A 567 -24.40 10.92 -28.11
C ILE A 567 -24.60 10.58 -29.57
#